data_AF-A0A7C1JF37-F1
#
_entry.id   AF-A0A7C1JF37-F1
#
_cell.length_a   1.000
_cell.length_b   1.000
_cell.length_c   1.000
_cell.angle_alpha   90.00
_cell.angle_beta   90.00
_cell.angle_gamma   90.00
#
_symmetry.space_group_name_H-M   'P 1'
#
loop_
_entity.id
_entity.type
_entity.pdbx_description
1 polymer ?
#
loop_
_entity_poly.entity_id
_entity_poly.type
_entity_poly.pdbx_seq_one_letter_code
_entity_poly.pdbx_strand_id
1 'polypeptide(L)' 'MDKLTIRSQIERLGLLAVLRGPSPELTVAMVDALVAGGVRGIEITYTTPKAEEVVTTLKRQYGSSIVLGMG' A
#
# COMPACT_ATOMS: atom_id res chain seq x y z
N MET A 1 -11.35 5.03 9.91
CA MET A 1 -11.61 6.14 8.97
C MET A 1 -12.93 5.87 8.29
N ASP A 2 -13.67 6.93 7.98
CA ASP A 2 -14.93 6.82 7.24
C ASP A 2 -14.68 6.51 5.74
N LYS A 3 -15.61 5.80 5.10
CA LYS A 3 -15.47 5.36 3.69
C LYS A 3 -15.40 6.54 2.71
N LEU A 4 -16.16 7.62 2.96
CA LEU A 4 -16.13 8.81 2.10
C LEU A 4 -14.79 9.53 2.23
N THR A 5 -14.21 9.54 3.42
CA THR A 5 -12.87 10.10 3.65
C THR A 5 -11.82 9.38 2.81
N ILE A 6 -11.83 8.03 2.80
CA ILE A 6 -10.90 7.22 2.01
C ILE A 6 -11.12 7.48 0.51
N ARG A 7 -12.38 7.50 0.04
CA ARG A 7 -12.69 7.80 -1.37
C ARG A 7 -12.11 9.14 -1.80
N SER A 8 -12.34 10.19 -1.03
CA SER A 8 -11.81 11.52 -1.33
C SER A 8 -10.28 11.59 -1.24
N GLN A 9 -9.63 10.78 -0.39
CA GLN A 9 -8.16 10.67 -0.42
C GLN A 9 -7.68 10.04 -1.72
N ILE A 10 -8.29 8.94 -2.15
CA ILE A 10 -7.92 8.25 -3.40
C ILE A 10 -8.16 9.18 -4.61
N GLU A 11 -9.29 9.89 -4.67
CA GLU A 11 -9.60 10.89 -5.70
C GLU A 11 -8.51 11.98 -5.77
N ARG A 12 -8.03 12.48 -4.62
CA ARG A 12 -6.97 13.49 -4.56
C ARG A 12 -5.58 12.95 -4.93
N LEU A 13 -5.30 11.69 -4.61
CA LEU A 13 -4.04 11.04 -4.99
C LEU A 13 -3.95 10.84 -6.51
N GLY A 14 -5.06 10.56 -7.17
CA GLY A 14 -5.14 10.35 -8.62
C GLY A 14 -4.46 9.09 -9.14
N LEU A 15 -3.74 8.36 -8.28
CA LEU A 15 -3.00 7.15 -8.61
C LEU A 15 -3.00 6.16 -7.44
N LEU A 16 -3.21 4.88 -7.75
CA LEU A 16 -3.12 3.75 -6.84
C LEU A 16 -2.23 2.67 -7.48
N ALA A 17 -1.14 2.29 -6.82
CA ALA A 17 -0.28 1.20 -7.27
C ALA A 17 -0.75 -0.13 -6.69
N VAL A 18 -1.16 -1.05 -7.55
CA VAL A 18 -1.61 -2.41 -7.16
C VAL A 18 -0.46 -3.39 -7.39
N LEU A 19 -0.04 -4.08 -6.34
CA LEU A 19 1.17 -4.88 -6.34
C LEU A 19 0.91 -6.36 -6.03
N ARG A 20 1.58 -7.22 -6.79
CA ARG A 20 1.77 -8.63 -6.48
C ARG A 20 3.27 -8.89 -6.37
N GLY A 21 3.77 -8.94 -5.15
CA GLY A 21 5.19 -9.21 -4.92
C GLY A 21 5.48 -10.71 -4.80
N PRO A 22 6.70 -11.15 -5.16
CA PRO A 22 7.08 -12.57 -5.14
C PRO A 22 7.47 -13.08 -3.74
N SER A 23 7.76 -12.19 -2.79
CA SER A 23 8.01 -12.50 -1.38
C SER A 23 7.66 -11.29 -0.51
N PRO A 24 7.49 -11.45 0.82
CA PRO A 24 7.23 -10.33 1.72
C PRO A 24 8.30 -9.24 1.66
N GLU A 25 9.58 -9.64 1.67
CA GLU A 25 10.73 -8.74 1.71
C GLU A 25 10.82 -7.90 0.44
N LEU A 26 10.67 -8.56 -0.72
CA LEU A 26 10.66 -7.87 -2.01
C LEU A 26 9.44 -6.96 -2.15
N THR A 27 8.28 -7.37 -1.63
CA THR A 27 7.07 -6.53 -1.68
C THR A 27 7.25 -5.25 -0.86
N VAL A 28 7.83 -5.35 0.34
CA VAL A 28 8.13 -4.17 1.16
C VAL A 28 9.14 -3.26 0.45
N ALA A 29 10.23 -3.81 -0.10
CA ALA A 29 11.21 -3.02 -0.84
C ALA A 29 10.61 -2.32 -2.08
N MET A 30 9.69 -2.97 -2.79
CA MET A 30 8.95 -2.36 -3.91
C MET A 30 8.09 -1.18 -3.45
N VAL A 31 7.38 -1.33 -2.32
CA VAL A 31 6.59 -0.24 -1.75
C VAL A 31 7.48 0.90 -1.27
N ASP A 32 8.63 0.61 -0.66
CA ASP A 32 9.59 1.63 -0.25
C ASP A 32 10.06 2.49 -1.43
N ALA A 33 10.40 1.85 -2.56
CA ALA A 33 10.78 2.56 -3.77
C ALA A 33 9.64 3.44 -4.33
N LEU A 34 8.41 2.93 -4.31
CA LEU A 34 7.22 3.68 -4.76
C LEU A 34 6.94 4.90 -3.87
N VAL A 35 7.00 4.73 -2.55
CA VAL A 35 6.80 5.82 -1.60
C VAL A 35 7.89 6.88 -1.74
N ALA A 36 9.15 6.46 -1.93
CA ALA A 36 10.25 7.37 -2.23
C ALA A 36 10.03 8.14 -3.55
N GLY A 37 9.41 7.51 -4.55
CA GLY A 37 8.99 8.12 -5.81
C GLY A 37 7.73 9.00 -5.72
N GLY A 38 7.13 9.15 -4.55
CA GLY A 38 5.94 9.98 -4.33
C GLY A 38 4.60 9.27 -4.49
N VAL A 39 4.59 7.95 -4.72
CA VAL A 39 3.35 7.16 -4.78
C VAL A 39 2.83 6.93 -3.37
N ARG A 40 1.65 7.47 -3.06
CA ARG A 40 1.04 7.37 -1.73
C ARG A 40 -0.17 6.44 -1.65
N GLY A 41 -0.70 5.99 -2.78
CA GLY A 41 -1.78 5.00 -2.83
C GLY A 41 -1.21 3.63 -3.17
N ILE A 42 -1.34 2.67 -2.26
CA ILE A 42 -0.77 1.32 -2.38
C ILE A 42 -1.86 0.27 -2.10
N GLU A 43 -1.94 -0.75 -2.95
CA GLU A 43 -2.77 -1.93 -2.72
C GLU A 43 -1.94 -3.21 -2.84
N ILE A 44 -1.99 -4.07 -1.83
CA ILE A 44 -1.30 -5.36 -1.82
C ILE A 44 -2.27 -6.47 -2.17
N THR A 45 -1.96 -7.24 -3.21
CA THR A 45 -2.83 -8.34 -3.63
C THR A 45 -2.70 -9.57 -2.70
N TYR A 46 -3.79 -10.31 -2.44
CA TYR A 46 -3.78 -11.54 -1.63
C TYR A 46 -2.94 -12.67 -2.24
N THR A 47 -2.71 -12.62 -3.54
CA THR A 47 -1.78 -13.53 -4.24
C THR A 47 -0.30 -13.29 -3.89
N THR A 48 0.01 -12.22 -3.14
CA THR A 48 1.34 -11.99 -2.57
C THR A 48 1.57 -12.96 -1.40
N PRO A 49 2.69 -13.69 -1.34
CA PRO A 49 3.01 -14.54 -0.21
C PRO A 49 2.99 -13.76 1.11
N LYS A 50 2.25 -14.28 2.10
CA LYS A 50 2.06 -13.65 3.42
C LYS A 50 1.63 -12.17 3.33
N ALA A 51 0.68 -11.84 2.45
CA ALA A 51 0.19 -10.47 2.23
C ALA A 51 -0.19 -9.72 3.53
N GLU A 52 -0.77 -10.40 4.53
CA GLU A 52 -1.12 -9.79 5.82
C GLU A 52 0.12 -9.31 6.61
N GLU A 53 1.21 -10.06 6.57
CA GLU A 53 2.48 -9.68 7.22
C GLU A 53 3.08 -8.44 6.54
N VAL A 54 3.02 -8.40 5.20
CA VAL A 54 3.43 -7.24 4.40
C VAL A 54 2.60 -6.02 4.78
N VAL A 55 1.27 -6.11 4.75
CA VAL A 55 0.37 -5.01 5.10
C VAL A 55 0.61 -4.53 6.53
N THR A 56 0.80 -5.45 7.48
CA THR A 56 1.11 -5.10 8.88
C THR A 56 2.43 -4.33 9.00
N THR A 57 3.45 -4.75 8.26
CA THR A 57 4.75 -4.08 8.23
C THR A 57 4.65 -2.69 7.62
N LEU A 58 3.98 -2.55 6.48
CA LEU A 58 3.76 -1.27 5.81
C LEU A 58 2.91 -0.30 6.65
N LYS A 59 1.87 -0.80 7.35
CA LYS A 59 1.09 0.01 8.31
C LYS A 59 1.97 0.56 9.42
N ARG A 60 2.87 -0.25 9.98
CA ARG A 60 3.78 0.17 11.05
C ARG A 60 4.81 1.20 10.55
N GLN A 61 5.33 1.01 9.34
CA GLN A 61 6.37 1.86 8.76
C GLN A 61 5.84 3.22 8.29
N TYR A 62 4.68 3.22 7.63
CA TYR A 62 4.15 4.41 6.96
C TYR A 62 2.95 5.03 7.65
N GLY A 63 2.21 4.29 8.49
CA GLY A 63 1.05 4.80 9.21
C GLY A 63 0.04 5.49 8.28
N SER A 64 -0.26 6.76 8.56
CA SER A 64 -1.17 7.59 7.78
C SER A 64 -0.51 8.33 6.59
N SER A 65 0.79 8.13 6.35
CA SER A 65 1.51 8.79 5.25
C SER A 65 1.20 8.18 3.87
N ILE A 66 0.57 7.01 3.84
CA ILE A 66 0.06 6.34 2.64
C ILE A 66 -1.40 5.90 2.86
N VAL A 67 -2.14 5.74 1.77
CA VAL A 67 -3.41 4.99 1.76
C VAL A 67 -3.09 3.56 1.37
N LEU A 68 -3.33 2.63 2.29
CA LEU A 68 -2.98 1.22 2.11
C LEU A 68 -4.22 0.33 2.10
N GLY A 69 -4.42 -0.38 0.99
CA GLY A 69 -5.46 -1.40 0.79
C GLY A 69 -4.88 -2.81 0.63
N MET A 70 -5.78 -3.80 0.64
CA MET A 70 -5.46 -5.19 0.31
C MET A 70 -6.65 -5.87 -0.37
N GLY A 71 -6.39 -6.71 -1.39
CA GLY A 71 -7.44 -7.23 -2.28
C GLY A 71 -7.05 -8.46 -3.09
#